data_AF-A0A4R6KQH5-F1
#
_entry.id   AF-A0A4R6KQH5-F1
#
_cell.length_a   1.000
_cell.length_b   1.000
_cell.length_c   1.000
_cell.angle_alpha   90.00
_cell.angle_beta   90.00
_cell.angle_gamma   90.00
#
_symmetry.space_group_name_H-M   'P 1'
#
loop_
_entity.id
_entity.type
_entity.pdbx_description
1 polymer ?
#
loop_
_entity_poly.entity_id
_entity_poly.type
_entity_poly.pdbx_seq_one_letter_code
_entity_poly.pdbx_strand_id
1 'polypeptide(L)'
;MKVSKNCAICGDPFEAARSDRRYCSAACRKSAWRGAPAIEQPAELPGPVARETRVILGRLDVDLDRDHVGRAALRCAAALDDPNTPPGALVGLSRALPEALEYLREVRRTELS
;
A
#
# COMPACT_ATOMS: atom_id res chain seq x y z
N MET A 1 3.03 -21.13 -27.59
CA MET A 1 2.14 -21.23 -26.41
C MET A 1 2.64 -20.24 -25.36
N LYS A 2 1.81 -19.28 -24.95
CA LYS A 2 2.14 -18.36 -23.85
C LYS A 2 1.56 -18.94 -22.57
N VAL A 3 2.30 -18.88 -21.47
CA VAL A 3 1.86 -19.42 -20.17
C VAL A 3 1.69 -18.25 -19.21
N SER A 4 0.49 -18.09 -18.66
CA SER A 4 0.24 -17.11 -17.60
C SER A 4 0.90 -17.56 -16.31
N LYS A 5 1.75 -16.70 -15.73
CA LYS A 5 2.46 -16.95 -14.47
C LYS A 5 2.48 -15.71 -13.61
N ASN A 6 2.65 -15.90 -12.30
CA ASN A 6 2.88 -14.80 -11.37
C ASN A 6 4.38 -14.49 -11.26
N CYS A 7 4.74 -13.21 -11.17
CA CYS A 7 6.11 -12.79 -10.96
C CYS A 7 6.58 -13.13 -9.55
N ALA A 8 7.72 -13.79 -9.39
CA ALA A 8 8.30 -14.13 -8.09
C ALA A 8 8.84 -12.92 -7.29
N ILE A 9 8.56 -11.69 -7.72
CA ILE A 9 9.02 -10.44 -7.07
C ILE A 9 7.82 -9.55 -6.82
N CYS A 10 7.06 -9.15 -7.85
CA CYS A 10 5.89 -8.30 -7.65
C CYS A 10 4.57 -9.04 -7.46
N GLY A 11 4.52 -10.35 -7.68
CA GLY A 11 3.28 -11.14 -7.60
C GLY A 11 2.33 -11.00 -8.79
N ASP A 12 2.54 -10.01 -9.67
CA ASP A 12 1.64 -9.72 -10.79
C ASP A 12 1.57 -10.88 -11.80
N PRO A 13 0.38 -11.15 -12.37
CA PRO A 13 0.22 -12.08 -13.47
C PRO A 13 0.85 -11.53 -14.75
N PHE A 14 1.61 -12.35 -15.47
CA PHE A 14 2.24 -11.99 -16.73
C PHE A 14 2.24 -13.16 -17.72
N GLU A 15 2.20 -12.84 -19.02
CA GLU A 15 2.37 -13.82 -20.08
C GLU A 15 3.85 -14.17 -20.27
N ALA A 16 4.22 -15.37 -19.86
CA ALA A 16 5.56 -15.89 -20.09
C ALA A 16 5.68 -16.49 -21.49
N ALA A 17 6.64 -15.99 -22.27
CA ALA A 17 7.02 -16.58 -23.55
C ALA A 17 7.72 -17.95 -23.42
N ARG A 18 8.25 -18.26 -22.22
CA ARG A 18 8.93 -19.51 -21.89
C ARG A 18 8.56 -19.98 -20.49
N SER A 19 8.53 -21.29 -20.26
CA SER A 19 8.12 -21.90 -19.00
C SER A 19 9.09 -21.62 -17.83
N ASP A 20 10.35 -21.30 -18.10
CA ASP A 20 11.40 -20.99 -17.13
C ASP A 20 11.43 -19.52 -16.67
N ARG A 21 10.63 -18.65 -17.31
CA ARG A 21 10.59 -17.23 -16.97
C ARG A 21 9.87 -17.03 -15.64
N ARG A 22 10.60 -16.52 -14.63
CA ARG A 22 10.11 -16.26 -13.26
C ARG A 22 9.69 -14.81 -12.99
N TYR A 23 10.01 -13.88 -13.90
CA TYR A 23 9.83 -12.45 -13.67
C TYR A 23 9.09 -11.79 -14.83
N CYS A 24 8.14 -10.91 -14.51
CA CYS A 24 7.36 -10.18 -15.50
C CYS A 24 8.27 -9.26 -16.34
N SER A 25 9.25 -8.61 -15.71
CA SER A 25 10.08 -7.58 -16.33
C SER A 25 11.58 -7.67 -15.96
N ALA A 26 12.41 -6.96 -16.73
CA ALA A 26 13.83 -6.79 -16.42
C ALA A 26 14.07 -6.04 -15.10
N ALA A 27 13.13 -5.18 -14.69
CA ALA A 27 13.18 -4.49 -13.41
C ALA A 27 13.03 -5.49 -12.24
N CYS A 28 11.99 -6.33 -12.26
CA CYS A 28 11.80 -7.38 -11.25
C CYS A 28 12.97 -8.37 -11.22
N ARG A 29 13.56 -8.69 -12.37
CA ARG A 29 14.80 -9.47 -12.42
C ARG A 29 15.93 -8.75 -11.68
N LYS A 30 16.21 -7.48 -12.00
CA LYS A 30 17.26 -6.71 -11.31
C LYS A 30 17.02 -6.59 -9.81
N SER A 31 15.77 -6.45 -9.37
CA SER A 31 15.42 -6.45 -7.94
C SER A 31 15.74 -7.78 -7.27
N ALA A 32 15.44 -8.91 -7.92
CA ALA A 32 15.81 -10.24 -7.42
C ALA A 32 17.33 -10.40 -7.24
N TRP A 33 18.14 -9.88 -8.18
CA TRP A 33 19.60 -9.94 -8.10
C TRP A 33 20.18 -9.06 -6.97
N ARG A 34 19.45 -8.02 -6.53
CA ARG A 34 19.87 -7.12 -5.45
C ARG A 34 19.44 -7.60 -4.06
N GLY A 35 18.91 -8.82 -3.95
CA GLY A 35 18.47 -9.39 -2.67
C GLY A 35 17.15 -8.81 -2.16
N ALA A 36 16.32 -8.23 -3.03
CA ALA A 36 14.96 -7.87 -2.64
C ALA A 36 14.22 -9.16 -2.24
N PRO A 37 13.55 -9.20 -1.07
CA PRO A 37 12.75 -10.36 -0.69
C PRO A 37 11.68 -10.59 -1.76
N ALA A 38 11.51 -11.86 -2.16
CA ALA A 38 10.35 -12.25 -2.94
C ALA A 38 9.12 -11.84 -2.13
N ILE A 39 8.27 -10.98 -2.69
CA ILE A 39 7.07 -10.53 -1.99
C ILE A 39 6.13 -11.72 -2.02
N GLU A 40 6.00 -12.42 -0.89
CA GLU A 40 4.83 -13.25 -0.64
C GLU A 40 3.62 -12.33 -0.77
N GLN A 41 2.74 -12.67 -1.70
CA GLN A 41 1.55 -11.89 -2.05
C GLN A 41 0.83 -11.41 -0.79
N PRO A 42 0.57 -10.11 -0.59
CA PRO A 42 -0.28 -9.67 0.52
C PRO A 42 -1.73 -9.96 0.13
N ALA A 43 -2.16 -11.20 0.32
CA ALA A 43 -3.54 -11.61 0.21
C ALA A 43 -4.27 -11.38 1.54
N GLU A 44 -4.26 -10.14 2.05
CA GLU A 44 -5.31 -9.61 2.92
C GLU A 44 -5.07 -8.12 3.12
N LEU A 45 -6.15 -7.36 3.29
CA LEU A 45 -6.10 -5.93 3.55
C LEU A 45 -5.12 -5.61 4.71
N PRO A 46 -4.46 -4.44 4.65
CA PRO A 46 -3.42 -4.00 5.59
C PRO A 46 -4.03 -3.99 6.99
N GLY A 47 -3.23 -4.30 8.01
CA GLY A 47 -3.65 -4.69 9.36
C GLY A 47 -4.71 -3.83 10.09
N PRO A 48 -4.89 -4.03 11.40
CA PRO A 48 -6.01 -3.43 12.13
C PRO A 48 -6.10 -1.90 11.95
N VAL A 49 -4.97 -1.18 11.89
CA VAL A 49 -4.93 0.28 11.80
C VAL A 49 -5.39 0.77 10.43
N ALA A 50 -4.93 0.15 9.36
CA ALA A 50 -5.26 0.53 8.00
C ALA A 50 -6.69 0.15 7.61
N ARG A 51 -7.21 -0.95 8.17
CA ARG A 51 -8.64 -1.28 8.07
C ARG A 51 -9.51 -0.22 8.72
N GLU A 52 -9.20 0.16 9.96
CA GLU A 52 -9.93 1.21 10.68
C GLU A 52 -9.85 2.56 9.96
N THR A 53 -8.65 2.93 9.50
CA THR A 53 -8.42 4.17 8.74
C THR A 53 -9.28 4.22 7.49
N ARG A 54 -9.39 3.12 6.74
CA ARG A 54 -10.25 3.03 5.55
C ARG A 54 -11.73 3.26 5.88
N VAL A 55 -12.21 2.73 7.01
CA VAL A 55 -13.59 2.97 7.48
C VAL A 55 -13.81 4.46 7.79
N ILE A 56 -12.85 5.10 8.48
CA ILE A 56 -12.93 6.54 8.78
C ILE A 56 -12.99 7.36 7.49
N LEU A 57 -12.10 7.08 6.53
CA LEU A 57 -12.05 7.79 5.24
C LEU A 57 -13.36 7.60 4.45
N GLY A 58 -13.95 6.40 4.46
CA GLY A 58 -15.26 6.16 3.85
C GLY A 58 -16.40 6.94 4.52
N ARG A 59 -16.37 7.11 5.84
CA ARG A 59 -17.35 7.94 6.57
C ARG A 59 -17.21 9.43 6.28
N LEU A 60 -16.01 9.87 5.90
CA LEU A 60 -15.72 11.25 5.50
C LEU A 60 -15.93 11.48 4.00
N ASP A 61 -16.47 10.50 3.28
CA ASP A 61 -16.69 10.52 1.82
C ASP A 61 -15.41 10.94 1.05
N VAL A 62 -14.27 10.37 1.45
CA VAL A 62 -12.98 10.67 0.82
C VAL A 62 -12.79 9.79 -0.41
N ASP A 63 -12.84 10.41 -1.58
CA ASP A 63 -12.44 9.79 -2.84
C ASP A 63 -10.91 9.57 -2.86
N LEU A 64 -10.48 8.35 -2.58
CA LEU A 64 -9.06 7.99 -2.53
C LEU A 64 -8.34 8.13 -3.88
N ASP A 65 -9.05 8.19 -5.01
CA ASP A 65 -8.39 8.38 -6.31
C ASP A 65 -7.95 9.84 -6.48
N ARG A 66 -8.71 10.78 -5.89
CA ARG A 66 -8.50 12.22 -6.04
C ARG A 66 -7.84 12.85 -4.82
N ASP A 67 -8.11 12.33 -3.62
CA ASP A 67 -7.64 12.89 -2.37
C ASP A 67 -6.24 12.38 -2.01
N HIS A 68 -5.26 13.28 -2.05
CA HIS A 68 -3.88 12.94 -1.73
C HIS A 68 -3.68 12.78 -0.21
N VAL A 69 -4.46 13.45 0.64
CA VAL A 69 -4.37 13.33 2.10
C VAL A 69 -5.01 12.02 2.56
N GLY A 70 -6.15 11.64 1.97
CA GLY A 70 -6.77 10.33 2.19
C GLY A 70 -5.82 9.17 1.84
N ARG A 71 -5.13 9.26 0.71
CA ARG A 71 -4.10 8.28 0.32
C ARG A 71 -2.91 8.27 1.27
N ALA A 72 -2.45 9.45 1.71
CA ALA A 72 -1.34 9.54 2.65
C ALA A 72 -1.69 8.93 4.01
N ALA A 73 -2.89 9.20 4.55
CA ALA A 73 -3.40 8.59 5.77
C ALA A 73 -3.43 7.06 5.66
N LEU A 74 -3.99 6.53 4.56
CA LEU A 74 -4.05 5.08 4.36
C LEU A 74 -2.67 4.42 4.25
N ARG A 75 -1.70 5.10 3.62
CA ARG A 75 -0.30 4.63 3.57
C ARG A 75 0.38 4.65 4.92
N CYS A 76 0.16 5.70 5.73
CA CYS A 76 0.71 5.77 7.08
C CYS A 76 0.15 4.64 7.96
N ALA A 77 -1.16 4.40 7.86
CA ALA A 77 -1.81 3.31 8.57
C ALA A 77 -1.26 1.93 8.14
N ALA A 78 -1.09 1.70 6.84
CA ALA A 78 -0.52 0.44 6.34
C ALA A 78 0.93 0.25 6.82
N ALA A 79 1.71 1.33 6.91
CA ALA A 79 3.07 1.27 7.45
C ALA A 79 3.09 0.99 8.97
N LEU A 80 2.11 1.48 9.73
CA LEU A 80 1.99 1.15 11.16
C LEU A 80 1.67 -0.33 11.40
N ASP A 81 0.92 -0.95 10.48
CA ASP A 81 0.60 -2.38 10.53
C ASP A 81 1.74 -3.29 10.03
N ASP A 82 2.76 -2.74 9.34
CA ASP A 82 3.86 -3.53 8.79
C ASP A 82 4.91 -3.84 9.88
N PRO A 83 5.12 -5.13 10.23
CA PRO A 83 6.11 -5.52 11.23
C PRO A 83 7.56 -5.21 10.83
N ASN A 84 7.82 -4.92 9.55
CA ASN A 84 9.13 -4.53 9.05
C ASN A 84 9.38 -3.02 9.12
N THR A 85 8.40 -2.23 9.56
CA THR A 85 8.56 -0.79 9.68
C THR A 85 9.62 -0.47 10.75
N PRO A 86 10.67 0.31 10.41
CA PRO A 86 11.74 0.60 11.35
C PRO A 86 11.20 1.39 12.55
N PRO A 87 11.62 1.07 13.80
CA PRO A 87 11.10 1.72 15.00
C PRO A 87 11.20 3.24 15.00
N GLY A 88 12.25 3.79 14.38
CA GLY A 88 12.42 5.25 14.23
C GLY A 88 11.36 5.92 13.35
N ALA A 89 10.73 5.18 12.42
CA ALA A 89 9.64 5.69 11.60
C ALA A 89 8.29 5.63 12.32
N LEU A 90 8.09 4.70 13.26
CA LEU A 90 6.81 4.51 13.96
C LEU A 90 6.35 5.77 14.69
N VAL A 91 7.28 6.52 15.31
CA VAL A 91 6.97 7.79 16.01
C VAL A 91 6.43 8.86 15.05
N GLY A 92 7.03 8.95 13.86
CA GLY A 92 6.55 9.89 12.84
C GLY A 92 5.19 9.50 12.28
N LEU A 93 5.01 8.21 12.02
CA LEU A 93 3.77 7.65 11.48
C LEU A 93 2.60 7.74 12.46
N SER A 94 2.83 7.47 13.75
CA SER A 94 1.80 7.52 14.79
C SER A 94 1.31 8.94 15.06
N ARG A 95 2.12 9.96 14.76
CA ARG A 95 1.72 11.37 14.80
C ARG A 95 1.03 11.82 13.51
N ALA A 96 1.60 11.46 12.35
CA ALA A 96 1.12 11.92 11.05
C ALA A 96 -0.29 11.40 10.69
N LEU A 97 -0.63 10.17 11.09
CA LEU A 97 -1.95 9.59 10.78
C LEU A 97 -3.11 10.36 11.46
N PRO A 98 -3.09 10.60 12.79
CA PRO A 98 -4.12 11.41 13.44
C PRO A 98 -4.22 12.83 12.85
N GLU A 99 -3.11 13.50 12.59
CA GLU A 99 -3.08 14.85 12.01
C GLU A 99 -3.76 14.88 10.64
N ALA A 100 -3.49 13.90 9.77
CA ALA A 100 -4.12 13.80 8.46
C ALA A 100 -5.63 13.57 8.55
N LEU A 101 -6.08 12.73 9.49
CA LEU A 101 -7.51 12.46 9.70
C LEU A 101 -8.24 13.70 10.26
N GLU A 102 -7.60 14.44 11.16
CA GLU A 102 -8.16 15.68 11.71
C GLU A 102 -8.32 16.75 10.63
N TYR A 103 -7.28 16.95 9.81
CA TYR A 103 -7.34 17.85 8.66
C TYR A 103 -8.51 17.52 7.73
N LEU A 104 -8.69 16.24 7.38
CA LEU A 104 -9.79 15.80 6.52
C LEU A 104 -11.17 16.08 7.14
N ARG A 105 -11.31 15.92 8.47
CA ARG A 105 -12.56 16.26 9.18
C ARG A 105 -12.84 17.75 9.12
N GLU A 106 -11.84 18.59 9.28
CA GLU A 106 -11.99 20.04 9.23
C GLU A 106 -12.39 20.51 7.82
N VAL A 107 -11.70 20.03 6.78
CA VAL A 107 -12.04 20.35 5.39
C VAL A 107 -13.49 19.97 5.09
N ARG A 108 -13.92 18.76 5.45
CA ARG A 108 -15.31 18.33 5.22
C ARG A 108 -16.31 19.15 6.02
N ARG A 109 -15.98 19.56 7.25
CA ARG A 109 -16.81 20.46 8.05
C ARG A 109 -17.00 21.81 7.36
N THR A 110 -15.94 22.36 6.78
CA THR A 110 -16.00 23.64 6.05
C THR A 110 -16.72 23.55 4.71
N GLU A 111 -16.67 22.41 4.02
CA GLU A 111 -17.38 22.21 2.74
C GLU A 111 -18.91 22.02 2.91
N LEU A 112 -19.35 21.67 4.12
CA LEU A 112 -20.75 21.43 4.47
C LEU A 112 -21.45 22.61 5.17
N SER A 113 -20.72 23.70 5.45
CA SER A 113 -21.23 24.92 6.11
C SER A 113 -21.56 26.01 5.09
#